data_AF-A0A354EKV2-F1
#
_entry.id   AF-A0A354EKV2-F1
#
_cell.length_a   1.000
_cell.length_b   1.000
_cell.length_c   1.000
_cell.angle_alpha   90.00
_cell.angle_beta   90.00
_cell.angle_gamma   90.00
#
_symmetry.space_group_name_H-M   'P 1'
#
loop_
_entity.id
_entity.type
_entity.pdbx_description
1 polymer ?
#
loop_
_entity_poly.entity_id
_entity_poly.type
_entity_poly.pdbx_seq_one_letter_code
_entity_poly.pdbx_strand_id
1 'polypeptide(L)'
;MENCTTIIWIKNLLYIPAFLIAIGIPEQTSWSISALSILMIVDFATGILASYKIDGRNSITSRRMTMGAVAKALILLIPFVLILGAKGAGFNLNLVVQSILSMLVLSEVYSIIGNIQAFKTGKRIKEIDALSIILKKIRGMLFSLFDKAKAE
;
A
#
# COMPACT_ATOMS: atom_id res chain seq x y z
N MET A 1 27.97 -1.41 -12.70
CA MET A 1 27.07 -2.26 -13.50
C MET A 1 25.85 -2.81 -12.71
N GLU A 2 25.72 -2.60 -11.38
CA GLU A 2 24.57 -3.05 -10.58
C GLU A 2 23.23 -2.31 -10.84
N ASN A 3 23.27 -1.08 -11.36
CA ASN A 3 22.04 -0.29 -11.54
C ASN A 3 21.18 -0.78 -12.73
N CYS A 4 21.78 -1.45 -13.73
CA CYS A 4 21.08 -1.89 -14.94
C CYS A 4 20.18 -3.11 -14.67
N THR A 5 20.67 -4.08 -13.89
CA THR A 5 19.89 -5.26 -13.47
C THR A 5 18.71 -4.87 -12.59
N THR A 6 18.90 -3.91 -11.68
CA THR A 6 17.85 -3.47 -10.75
C THR A 6 16.64 -2.85 -11.48
N ILE A 7 16.88 -2.04 -12.51
CA ILE A 7 15.82 -1.42 -13.33
C ILE A 7 15.07 -2.49 -14.14
N ILE A 8 15.77 -3.52 -14.63
CA ILE A 8 15.17 -4.65 -15.36
C ILE A 8 14.29 -5.49 -14.42
N TRP A 9 14.74 -5.74 -13.18
CA TRP A 9 13.94 -6.45 -12.17
C TRP A 9 12.70 -5.67 -11.72
N ILE A 10 12.80 -4.35 -11.54
CA ILE A 10 11.64 -3.52 -11.22
C ILE A 10 10.62 -3.51 -12.36
N LYS A 11 11.07 -3.43 -13.61
CA LYS A 11 10.20 -3.56 -14.79
C LYS A 11 9.54 -4.94 -14.86
N ASN A 12 10.29 -6.01 -14.56
CA ASN A 12 9.78 -7.37 -14.48
C ASN A 12 8.78 -7.58 -13.33
N LEU A 13 8.96 -6.90 -12.20
CA LEU A 13 8.03 -6.91 -11.09
C LEU A 13 6.72 -6.18 -11.42
N LEU A 14 6.78 -5.09 -12.19
CA LEU A 14 5.62 -4.33 -12.67
C LEU A 14 4.78 -5.12 -13.68
N TYR A 15 5.37 -6.08 -14.40
CA TYR A 15 4.61 -6.97 -15.28
C TYR A 15 3.75 -7.98 -14.51
N ILE A 16 4.00 -8.22 -13.21
CA ILE A 16 3.21 -9.15 -12.41
C ILE A 16 1.77 -8.61 -12.23
N PRO A 17 1.53 -7.37 -11.74
CA PRO A 17 0.19 -6.76 -11.75
C PRO A 17 -0.48 -6.70 -13.12
N ALA A 18 0.27 -6.39 -14.19
CA ALA A 18 -0.27 -6.32 -15.55
C ALA A 18 -0.67 -7.71 -16.09
N PHE A 19 0.13 -8.73 -15.80
CA PHE A 19 -0.19 -10.12 -16.08
C PHE A 19 -1.42 -10.57 -15.29
N LEU A 20 -1.54 -10.18 -14.01
CA LEU A 20 -2.69 -10.48 -13.14
C LEU A 20 -4.03 -9.91 -13.66
N ILE A 21 -4.01 -8.72 -14.27
CA ILE A 21 -5.18 -8.12 -14.94
C ILE A 21 -5.56 -8.91 -16.20
N ALA A 22 -4.58 -9.48 -16.91
CA ALA A 22 -4.81 -10.20 -18.17
C ALA A 22 -5.41 -11.62 -18.02
N ILE A 23 -5.32 -12.26 -16.84
CA ILE A 23 -5.76 -13.67 -16.65
C ILE A 23 -7.25 -13.83 -16.27
N GLY A 24 -8.07 -12.78 -16.39
CA GLY A 24 -9.52 -12.90 -16.21
C GLY A 24 -9.95 -13.09 -14.74
N ILE A 25 -9.50 -12.20 -13.87
CA ILE A 25 -10.07 -12.06 -12.52
C ILE A 25 -11.51 -11.52 -12.67
N PRO A 26 -12.50 -12.05 -11.93
CA PRO A 26 -13.89 -11.60 -12.03
C PRO A 26 -13.99 -10.06 -11.89
N GLU A 27 -14.83 -9.42 -12.71
CA GLU A 27 -14.95 -7.94 -12.80
C GLU A 27 -15.09 -7.26 -11.43
N GLN A 28 -15.77 -7.92 -10.49
CA GLN A 28 -16.02 -7.39 -9.16
C GLN A 28 -14.75 -7.24 -8.30
N THR A 29 -13.73 -8.06 -8.54
CA THR A 29 -12.41 -8.00 -7.87
C THR A 29 -11.42 -7.07 -8.57
N SER A 30 -11.69 -6.66 -9.82
CA SER A 30 -10.80 -5.81 -10.61
C SER A 30 -10.63 -4.40 -10.02
N TRP A 31 -11.67 -3.87 -9.39
CA TRP A 31 -11.61 -2.55 -8.74
C TRP A 31 -10.62 -2.54 -7.56
N SER A 32 -10.73 -3.53 -6.66
CA SER A 32 -9.87 -3.62 -5.48
C SER A 32 -8.40 -3.85 -5.83
N ILE A 33 -8.12 -4.65 -6.86
CA ILE A 33 -6.74 -4.90 -7.33
C ILE A 33 -6.14 -3.64 -7.95
N SER A 34 -6.93 -2.90 -8.71
CA SER A 34 -6.48 -1.63 -9.31
C SER A 34 -6.20 -0.58 -8.23
N ALA A 35 -7.11 -0.44 -7.25
CA ALA A 35 -6.93 0.46 -6.12
C ALA A 35 -5.69 0.08 -5.30
N LEU A 36 -5.50 -1.20 -5.00
CA LEU A 36 -4.32 -1.72 -4.28
C LEU A 36 -3.03 -1.40 -5.05
N SER A 37 -3.01 -1.61 -6.36
CA SER A 37 -1.83 -1.37 -7.20
C SER A 37 -1.43 0.12 -7.19
N ILE A 38 -2.40 1.02 -7.31
CA ILE A 38 -2.15 2.47 -7.24
C ILE A 38 -1.64 2.86 -5.85
N LEU A 39 -2.29 2.35 -4.79
CA LEU A 39 -1.89 2.63 -3.41
C LEU A 39 -0.47 2.14 -3.12
N MET A 40 -0.07 0.97 -3.60
CA MET A 40 1.29 0.45 -3.43
C MET A 40 2.34 1.35 -4.09
N ILE A 41 2.04 1.94 -5.24
CA ILE A 41 2.92 2.91 -5.91
C ILE A 41 3.05 4.19 -5.07
N VAL A 42 1.92 4.72 -4.61
CA VAL A 42 1.89 5.93 -3.75
C VAL A 42 2.62 5.67 -2.43
N ASP A 43 2.41 4.52 -1.81
CA ASP A 43 3.09 4.14 -0.58
C ASP A 43 4.59 4.01 -0.79
N PHE A 44 5.02 3.33 -1.86
CA PHE A 44 6.43 3.22 -2.19
C PHE A 44 7.09 4.59 -2.40
N ALA A 45 6.41 5.51 -3.10
CA ALA A 45 6.88 6.87 -3.30
C ALA A 45 6.96 7.65 -1.97
N THR A 46 5.90 7.60 -1.15
CA THR A 46 5.87 8.31 0.15
C THR A 46 6.88 7.73 1.14
N GLY A 47 7.11 6.42 1.15
CA GLY A 47 8.13 5.75 1.94
C GLY A 47 9.55 6.15 1.54
N ILE A 48 9.83 6.31 0.24
CA ILE A 48 11.10 6.86 -0.25
C ILE A 48 11.29 8.29 0.22
N LEU A 49 10.27 9.15 0.06
CA LEU A 49 10.34 10.55 0.48
C LEU A 49 10.56 10.69 2.00
N ALA A 50 9.85 9.91 2.81
CA ALA A 50 10.02 9.87 4.25
C ALA A 50 11.44 9.43 4.64
N SER A 51 11.97 8.39 3.97
CA SER A 51 13.33 7.88 4.20
C SER A 51 14.40 8.90 3.82
N TYR A 52 14.22 9.58 2.69
CA TYR A 52 15.10 10.66 2.25
C TYR A 52 15.24 11.75 3.33
N LYS A 53 14.11 12.15 3.94
CA LYS A 53 14.08 13.24 4.91
C LYS A 53 14.63 12.85 6.28
N ILE A 54 14.40 11.61 6.73
CA ILE A 54 14.80 11.16 8.08
C ILE A 54 16.24 10.68 8.08
N ASP A 55 16.58 9.79 7.16
CA ASP A 55 17.83 9.03 7.17
C ASP A 55 18.87 9.59 6.17
N GLY A 56 18.52 10.66 5.44
CA GLY A 56 19.37 11.32 4.45
C GLY A 56 19.60 10.50 3.17
N ARG A 57 20.30 11.09 2.19
CA ARG A 57 20.53 10.48 0.86
C ARG A 57 21.20 9.11 0.90
N ASN A 58 22.10 8.88 1.86
CA ASN A 58 22.89 7.64 1.94
C ASN A 58 22.10 6.44 2.46
N SER A 59 20.89 6.64 2.97
CA SER A 59 20.02 5.57 3.45
C SER A 59 19.21 4.89 2.34
N ILE A 60 19.03 5.58 1.20
CA ILE A 60 18.31 5.08 0.03
C ILE A 60 19.29 4.26 -0.79
N THR A 61 19.44 3.00 -0.39
CA THR A 61 20.23 2.02 -1.12
C THR A 61 19.33 1.19 -2.03
N SER A 62 19.83 0.85 -3.22
CA SER A 62 19.13 -0.03 -4.17
C SER A 62 18.68 -1.33 -3.51
N ARG A 63 19.47 -1.87 -2.57
CA ARG A 63 19.12 -3.08 -1.81
C ARG A 63 17.91 -2.88 -0.89
N ARG A 64 17.80 -1.76 -0.18
CA ARG A 64 16.60 -1.49 0.66
C ARG A 64 15.37 -1.23 -0.19
N MET A 65 15.50 -0.49 -1.29
CA MET A 65 14.39 -0.23 -2.21
C MET A 65 13.86 -1.52 -2.87
N THR A 66 14.76 -2.37 -3.36
CA THR A 66 14.38 -3.67 -3.95
C THR A 66 13.73 -4.58 -2.94
N MET A 67 14.26 -4.67 -1.71
CA MET A 67 13.62 -5.45 -0.64
C MET A 67 12.21 -4.94 -0.30
N GLY A 68 12.01 -3.62 -0.26
CA GLY A 68 10.68 -3.03 -0.06
C GLY A 68 9.70 -3.34 -1.18
N ALA A 69 10.15 -3.25 -2.44
CA ALA A 69 9.35 -3.61 -3.60
C ALA A 69 9.01 -5.11 -3.63
N VAL A 70 9.99 -5.98 -3.33
CA VAL A 70 9.80 -7.43 -3.24
C VAL A 70 8.82 -7.81 -2.13
N ALA A 71 8.95 -7.23 -0.93
CA ALA A 71 8.04 -7.49 0.17
C ALA A 71 6.58 -7.17 -0.21
N LYS A 72 6.37 -6.04 -0.89
CA LYS A 72 5.07 -5.62 -1.42
C LYS A 72 4.54 -6.57 -2.50
N ALA A 73 5.39 -7.01 -3.43
CA ALA A 73 5.01 -8.01 -4.44
C ALA A 73 4.66 -9.37 -3.82
N LEU A 74 5.36 -9.81 -2.77
CA LEU A 74 5.03 -11.04 -2.03
C LEU A 74 3.66 -10.95 -1.35
N ILE A 75 3.31 -9.80 -0.79
CA ILE A 75 1.97 -9.57 -0.22
C ILE A 75 0.88 -9.67 -1.30
N LEU A 76 1.14 -9.17 -2.51
CA LEU A 76 0.22 -9.26 -3.65
C LEU A 76 0.00 -10.71 -4.14
N LEU A 77 0.96 -11.61 -3.91
CA LEU A 77 0.80 -13.03 -4.25
C LEU A 77 -0.27 -13.73 -3.39
N ILE A 78 -0.57 -13.24 -2.19
CA ILE A 78 -1.54 -13.86 -1.27
C ILE A 78 -2.93 -13.99 -1.91
N PRO A 79 -3.60 -12.90 -2.34
CA PRO A 79 -4.90 -13.01 -3.00
C PRO A 79 -4.81 -13.79 -4.33
N PHE A 80 -3.68 -13.73 -5.02
CA PHE A 80 -3.50 -14.43 -6.29
C PHE A 80 -3.51 -15.95 -6.15
N VAL A 81 -2.72 -16.49 -5.22
CA VAL A 81 -2.65 -17.93 -4.96
C VAL A 81 -4.03 -18.46 -4.52
N LEU A 82 -4.78 -17.67 -3.73
CA LEU A 82 -6.12 -18.03 -3.31
C LEU A 82 -7.13 -18.06 -4.48
N ILE A 83 -7.11 -17.08 -5.38
CA ILE A 83 -7.99 -17.07 -6.56
C ILE A 83 -7.70 -18.26 -7.46
N LEU A 84 -6.42 -18.53 -7.74
CA LEU A 84 -6.03 -19.65 -8.59
C LEU A 84 -6.36 -21.00 -7.96
N GLY A 85 -6.06 -21.18 -6.66
CA GLY A 85 -6.39 -22.39 -5.92
C GLY A 85 -7.89 -22.64 -5.86
N ALA A 86 -8.69 -21.61 -5.58
CA ALA A 86 -10.14 -21.70 -5.54
C ALA A 86 -10.74 -22.08 -6.90
N LYS A 87 -10.33 -21.39 -7.97
CA LYS A 87 -10.76 -21.70 -9.35
C LYS A 87 -10.35 -23.12 -9.76
N GLY A 88 -9.11 -23.53 -9.45
CA GLY A 88 -8.61 -24.87 -9.78
C GLY A 88 -9.34 -25.99 -9.03
N ALA A 89 -9.84 -25.72 -7.82
CA ALA A 89 -10.61 -26.66 -7.02
C ALA A 89 -12.14 -26.57 -7.25
N GLY A 90 -12.61 -25.67 -8.12
CA GLY A 90 -14.04 -25.48 -8.40
C GLY A 90 -14.82 -24.75 -7.29
N PHE A 91 -14.14 -24.10 -6.34
CA PHE A 91 -14.77 -23.33 -5.27
C PHE A 91 -14.91 -21.85 -5.64
N ASN A 92 -16.01 -21.23 -5.21
CA ASN A 92 -16.21 -19.79 -5.29
C ASN A 92 -15.84 -19.12 -3.96
N LEU A 93 -14.64 -18.54 -3.88
CA LEU A 93 -14.14 -17.82 -2.70
C LEU A 93 -14.13 -16.29 -2.89
N ASN A 94 -14.99 -15.76 -3.77
CA ASN A 94 -14.98 -14.33 -4.10
C ASN A 94 -15.09 -13.42 -2.87
N LEU A 95 -15.96 -13.75 -1.91
CA LEU A 95 -16.12 -12.97 -0.66
C LEU A 95 -14.85 -12.97 0.20
N VAL A 96 -14.16 -14.10 0.29
CA VAL A 96 -12.91 -14.24 1.06
C VAL A 96 -11.80 -13.43 0.40
N VAL A 97 -11.66 -13.57 -0.92
CA VAL A 97 -10.68 -12.81 -1.72
C VAL A 97 -10.93 -11.32 -1.61
N GLN A 98 -12.18 -10.88 -1.74
CA GLN A 98 -12.55 -9.47 -1.61
C GLN A 98 -12.22 -8.92 -0.22
N SER A 99 -12.49 -9.69 0.83
CA SER A 99 -12.16 -9.30 2.21
C SER A 99 -10.65 -9.13 2.41
N ILE A 100 -9.84 -10.06 1.87
CA ILE A 100 -8.38 -9.97 1.92
C ILE A 100 -7.90 -8.74 1.15
N LEU A 101 -8.39 -8.51 -0.06
CA LEU A 101 -8.04 -7.33 -0.86
C LEU A 101 -8.41 -6.02 -0.13
N SER A 102 -9.57 -5.96 0.52
CA SER A 102 -9.97 -4.81 1.34
C SER A 102 -9.02 -4.57 2.52
N MET A 103 -8.57 -5.63 3.21
CA MET A 103 -7.58 -5.50 4.28
C MET A 103 -6.23 -5.01 3.76
N LEU A 104 -5.78 -5.51 2.61
CA LEU A 104 -4.53 -5.06 1.99
C LEU A 104 -4.60 -3.59 1.58
N VAL A 105 -5.72 -3.16 1.00
CA VAL A 105 -5.97 -1.75 0.66
C VAL A 105 -5.90 -0.87 1.91
N LEU A 106 -6.54 -1.28 3.01
CA LEU A 106 -6.48 -0.55 4.28
C LEU A 106 -5.04 -0.48 4.82
N SER A 107 -4.29 -1.59 4.75
CA SER A 107 -2.89 -1.64 5.16
C SER A 107 -2.03 -0.62 4.40
N GLU A 108 -2.23 -0.50 3.08
CA GLU A 108 -1.50 0.49 2.27
C GLU A 108 -1.86 1.92 2.65
N VAL A 109 -3.15 2.20 2.90
CA VAL A 109 -3.59 3.52 3.39
C VAL A 109 -2.91 3.87 4.72
N TYR A 110 -2.82 2.90 5.65
CA TYR A 110 -2.15 3.12 6.93
C TYR A 110 -0.65 3.37 6.79
N SER A 111 0.02 2.64 5.89
CA SER A 111 1.45 2.84 5.64
C SER A 111 1.72 4.21 5.03
N ILE A 112 0.91 4.65 4.07
CA ILE A 112 0.99 6.00 3.47
C ILE A 112 0.86 7.08 4.55
N ILE A 113 -0.14 6.95 5.42
CA ILE A 113 -0.37 7.86 6.54
C ILE A 113 0.86 7.94 7.44
N GLY A 114 1.44 6.79 7.79
CA GLY A 114 2.67 6.70 8.57
C GLY A 114 3.83 7.41 7.90
N ASN A 115 4.04 7.16 6.61
CA ASN A 115 5.09 7.77 5.80
C ASN A 115 4.92 9.29 5.69
N ILE A 116 3.70 9.80 5.50
CA ILE A 116 3.41 11.25 5.47
C ILE A 116 3.73 11.90 6.83
N GLN A 117 3.34 11.26 7.94
CA GLN A 117 3.60 11.80 9.27
C GLN A 117 5.10 11.75 9.62
N ALA A 118 5.77 10.68 9.22
CA ALA A 118 7.21 10.54 9.37
C ALA A 118 7.96 11.62 8.58
N PHE A 119 7.50 11.91 7.35
CA PHE A 119 8.01 13.03 6.56
C PHE A 119 7.73 14.37 7.25
N LYS A 120 6.54 14.62 7.80
CA LYS A 120 6.23 15.90 8.47
C LYS A 120 7.07 16.11 9.73
N THR A 121 7.20 15.09 10.57
CA THR A 121 7.85 15.17 11.88
C THR A 121 9.36 14.96 11.85
N GLY A 122 9.89 14.37 10.78
CA GLY A 122 11.30 13.99 10.69
C GLY A 122 11.70 12.82 11.59
N LYS A 123 10.73 12.07 12.12
CA LYS A 123 10.96 10.88 12.95
C LYS A 123 10.19 9.70 12.39
N ARG A 124 10.73 8.48 12.48
CA ARG A 124 9.96 7.27 12.15
C ARG A 124 8.80 7.12 13.12
N ILE A 125 7.59 7.07 12.60
CA ILE A 125 6.37 6.84 13.36
C ILE A 125 5.90 5.43 13.02
N LYS A 126 5.58 4.65 14.06
CA LYS A 126 4.96 3.33 13.86
C LYS A 126 3.54 3.51 13.30
N GLU A 127 3.11 2.60 12.44
CA GLU A 127 1.81 2.71 11.75
C GLU A 127 0.63 2.85 12.73
N ILE A 128 0.66 2.13 13.85
CA ILE A 128 -0.35 2.19 14.93
C ILE A 128 -0.43 3.58 15.57
N ASP A 129 0.72 4.24 15.74
CA ASP A 129 0.80 5.59 16.32
C ASP A 129 0.32 6.64 15.33
N ALA A 130 0.63 6.47 14.03
CA ALA A 130 0.18 7.37 12.98
C ALA A 130 -1.36 7.42 12.88
N LEU A 131 -2.00 6.25 13.00
CA LEU A 131 -3.44 6.10 13.09
C LEU A 131 -4.05 6.90 14.24
N SER A 132 -3.46 6.73 15.43
CA SER A 132 -3.91 7.41 16.65
C SER A 132 -3.86 8.93 16.49
N ILE A 133 -2.83 9.46 15.82
CA ILE A 133 -2.67 10.90 15.57
C ILE A 133 -3.72 11.41 14.58
N ILE A 134 -4.00 10.68 13.50
CA ILE A 134 -5.03 11.08 12.53
C ILE A 134 -6.42 11.04 13.15
N LEU A 135 -6.75 10.00 13.90
CA LEU A 135 -8.04 9.90 14.59
C LEU A 135 -8.26 11.07 15.56
N LYS A 136 -7.22 11.48 16.30
CA LYS A 136 -7.29 12.70 17.13
C LYS A 136 -7.55 13.96 16.31
N LYS A 137 -6.92 14.13 15.15
CA LYS A 137 -7.16 15.28 14.26
C LYS A 137 -8.57 15.28 13.66
N ILE A 138 -9.05 14.14 13.19
CA ILE A 138 -10.42 14.00 12.66
C ILE A 138 -11.43 14.33 13.76
N ARG A 139 -11.24 13.78 14.96
CA ARG A 139 -12.10 14.07 16.12
C ARG A 139 -12.13 15.56 16.45
N GLY A 140 -10.98 16.24 16.44
CA GLY A 140 -10.89 17.68 16.65
C GLY A 140 -11.63 18.49 15.57
N MET A 141 -11.48 18.12 14.30
CA MET A 141 -12.21 18.77 13.20
C MET A 141 -13.72 18.57 13.34
N LEU A 142 -14.18 17.36 13.64
CA LEU A 142 -15.59 17.07 13.84
C LEU A 142 -16.17 17.91 14.98
N PHE A 143 -15.50 17.98 16.14
CA PHE A 143 -15.97 18.83 17.24
C PHE A 143 -16.01 20.31 16.85
N SER A 144 -15.01 20.81 16.13
CA SER A 144 -15.02 22.22 15.69
C SER A 144 -16.14 22.54 14.69
N LEU A 145 -16.57 21.56 13.89
CA LEU A 145 -17.71 21.72 12.99
C LEU A 145 -19.04 21.66 13.75
N PHE A 146 -19.16 20.77 14.75
CA PHE A 146 -20.32 20.73 15.64
C PHE A 146 -20.47 22.01 16.45
N ASP A 147 -19.38 22.56 16.97
CA ASP A 147 -19.40 23.81 17.74
C ASP A 147 -19.78 25.00 16.86
N LYS A 148 -19.29 25.05 15.60
CA LYS A 148 -19.72 26.07 14.62
C LYS A 148 -21.19 25.94 14.24
N ALA A 149 -21.68 24.71 14.00
CA ALA A 149 -23.08 24.46 13.65
C ALA A 149 -24.06 24.75 14.81
N LYS A 150 -23.57 24.87 16.05
CA LYS A 150 -24.38 25.23 17.22
C LYS A 150 -24.35 26.73 17.54
N ALA A 151 -23.46 27.48 16.88
CA ALA A 151 -23.30 28.92 17.03
C ALA A 151 -24.01 29.75 15.94
N GLU A 152 -24.55 29.08 14.91
CA GLU A 152 -25.55 29.58 13.96
C GLU A 152 -26.97 29.23 14.42
#